data_AF-A0A2R6CI99-F1
#
_entry.id   AF-A0A2R6CI99-F1
#
_cell.length_a   1.000
_cell.length_b   1.000
_cell.length_c   1.000
_cell.angle_alpha   90.00
_cell.angle_beta   90.00
_cell.angle_gamma   90.00
#
_symmetry.space_group_name_H-M   'P 1'
#
loop_
_entity.id
_entity.type
_entity.pdbx_description
1 polymer ?
#
loop_
_entity_poly.entity_id
_entity_poly.type
_entity_poly.pdbx_seq_one_letter_code
_entity_poly.pdbx_strand_id
1 'polypeptide(L)'
;MPTPPAVPESRLAEAGFTLAEESVEVIFELSKVRVTGATRRYEDAGAREALRTATDGEIDRMVRFFAATGLDFRPSLPPGGVSAIAPMIRSEAIAAFETRLEDRGLVEVRRRRTDRRTVG
;
A
#
# COMPACT_ATOMS: atom_id res chain seq x y z
N MET A 1 0.01 -17.71 -8.74
CA MET A 1 -0.43 -16.32 -8.55
C MET A 1 0.53 -15.67 -7.57
N PRO A 2 0.78 -14.34 -7.61
CA PRO A 2 1.64 -13.70 -6.62
C PRO A 2 1.08 -13.97 -5.22
N THR A 3 1.97 -14.29 -4.27
CA THR A 3 1.59 -14.49 -2.87
C THR A 3 1.69 -13.15 -2.15
N PRO A 4 0.67 -12.77 -1.34
CA PRO A 4 0.79 -11.59 -0.50
C PRO A 4 2.00 -11.69 0.44
N PRO A 5 2.63 -10.57 0.79
CA PRO A 5 3.81 -10.59 1.63
C PRO A 5 3.41 -10.98 3.06
N ALA A 6 4.33 -11.63 3.79
CA ALA A 6 4.17 -11.79 5.23
C ALA A 6 4.17 -10.39 5.89
N VAL A 7 3.20 -10.16 6.78
CA VAL A 7 3.04 -8.91 7.52
C VAL A 7 2.98 -9.20 9.02
N PRO A 8 3.33 -8.24 9.90
CA PRO A 8 3.32 -8.45 11.34
C PRO A 8 1.88 -8.37 11.88
N GLU A 9 1.05 -9.37 11.58
CA GLU A 9 -0.39 -9.39 11.87
C GLU A 9 -0.73 -9.09 13.34
N SER A 10 0.00 -9.69 14.29
CA SER A 10 -0.22 -9.45 15.73
C SER A 10 -0.02 -7.97 16.11
N ARG A 11 1.04 -7.32 15.61
CA ARG A 11 1.28 -5.89 15.89
C ARG A 11 0.26 -4.98 15.23
N LEU A 12 -0.24 -5.36 14.05
CA LEU A 12 -1.31 -4.63 13.38
C LEU A 12 -2.58 -4.71 14.21
N ALA A 13 -2.97 -5.90 14.67
CA ALA A 13 -4.14 -6.10 15.54
C ALA A 13 -4.02 -5.33 16.87
N GLU A 14 -2.86 -5.40 17.54
CA GLU A 14 -2.57 -4.62 18.76
C GLU A 14 -2.69 -3.10 18.54
N ALA A 15 -2.35 -2.62 17.34
CA ALA A 15 -2.47 -1.22 16.95
C ALA A 15 -3.87 -0.84 16.42
N GLY A 16 -4.85 -1.74 16.49
CA GLY A 16 -6.24 -1.50 16.08
C GLY A 16 -6.53 -1.70 14.59
N PHE A 17 -5.57 -2.25 13.82
CA PHE A 17 -5.74 -2.52 12.41
C PHE A 17 -6.37 -3.89 12.16
N THR A 18 -7.40 -3.93 11.31
CA THR A 18 -8.05 -5.17 10.84
C THR A 18 -7.89 -5.33 9.35
N LEU A 19 -7.76 -6.57 8.86
CA LEU A 19 -7.70 -6.84 7.42
C LEU A 19 -9.05 -6.47 6.80
N ALA A 20 -9.03 -5.59 5.79
CA ALA A 20 -10.25 -5.19 5.09
C ALA A 20 -10.28 -5.64 3.64
N GLU A 21 -9.12 -5.84 3.02
CA GLU A 21 -9.04 -6.19 1.60
C GLU A 21 -7.79 -7.01 1.29
N GLU A 22 -7.98 -8.02 0.43
CA GLU A 22 -6.92 -8.71 -0.28
C GLU A 22 -7.21 -8.62 -1.78
N SER A 23 -6.23 -8.18 -2.57
CA SER A 23 -6.39 -8.06 -4.03
C SER A 23 -5.16 -8.55 -4.79
N VAL A 24 -5.38 -9.01 -6.01
CA VAL A 24 -4.32 -9.38 -6.97
C VAL A 24 -4.56 -8.65 -8.27
N GLU A 25 -3.61 -7.81 -8.66
CA GLU A 25 -3.77 -6.88 -9.78
C GLU A 25 -2.48 -6.79 -10.60
N VAL A 26 -2.59 -6.50 -11.89
CA VAL A 26 -1.43 -6.07 -12.68
C VAL A 26 -1.13 -4.63 -12.27
N ILE A 27 0.03 -4.40 -11.68
CA ILE A 27 0.42 -3.06 -11.20
C ILE A 27 0.86 -2.20 -12.37
N PHE A 28 1.69 -2.77 -13.25
CA PHE A 28 2.05 -2.16 -14.52
C PHE A 28 2.61 -3.21 -15.50
N GLU A 29 2.62 -2.84 -16.77
CA GLU A 29 3.19 -3.64 -17.84
C GLU A 29 4.22 -2.79 -18.60
N LEU A 30 5.46 -3.26 -18.60
CA LEU A 30 6.50 -2.78 -19.50
C LEU A 30 6.47 -3.64 -20.76
N SER A 31 7.01 -3.12 -21.88
CA SER A 31 6.98 -3.77 -23.19
C SER A 31 7.53 -5.21 -23.26
N LYS A 32 8.22 -5.69 -22.22
CA LYS A 32 8.68 -7.09 -22.09
C LYS A 32 8.45 -7.72 -20.71
N VAL A 33 7.90 -7.01 -19.74
CA VAL A 33 7.76 -7.49 -18.36
C VAL A 33 6.41 -7.08 -17.80
N ARG A 34 5.63 -8.08 -17.36
CA ARG A 34 4.40 -7.88 -16.60
C ARG A 34 4.71 -7.97 -15.10
N VAL A 35 4.21 -7.00 -14.34
CA VAL A 35 4.34 -6.98 -12.88
C VAL A 35 2.97 -7.15 -12.24
N THR A 36 2.80 -8.24 -11.51
CA THR A 36 1.57 -8.52 -10.78
C THR A 36 1.81 -8.34 -9.29
N GLY A 37 0.91 -7.64 -8.60
CA GLY A 37 0.97 -7.42 -7.17
C GLY A 37 -0.12 -8.18 -6.43
N ALA A 38 0.22 -8.78 -5.29
CA ALA A 38 -0.74 -9.28 -4.31
C ALA A 38 -0.72 -8.37 -3.08
N THR A 39 -1.81 -7.65 -2.85
CA THR A 39 -1.93 -6.63 -1.81
C THR A 39 -2.77 -7.13 -0.64
N ARG A 40 -2.31 -6.89 0.60
CA ARG A 40 -3.13 -6.92 1.81
C ARG A 40 -3.29 -5.49 2.33
N ARG A 41 -4.51 -5.09 2.63
CA ARG A 41 -4.84 -3.77 3.18
C ARG A 41 -5.57 -3.92 4.50
N TYR A 42 -5.08 -3.18 5.48
CA TYR A 42 -5.59 -3.14 6.83
C TYR A 42 -6.10 -1.75 7.16
N GLU A 43 -7.14 -1.68 7.96
CA GLU A 43 -7.90 -0.49 8.27
C GLU A 43 -7.99 -0.27 9.77
N ASP A 44 -7.91 0.97 10.22
CA ASP A 44 -8.19 1.34 11.61
C ASP A 44 -9.66 1.78 11.74
N ALA A 45 -10.51 0.82 12.13
CA ALA A 45 -11.94 1.07 12.34
C ALA A 45 -12.18 2.06 13.49
N GLY A 46 -11.32 2.07 14.50
CA GLY A 46 -11.41 3.00 15.63
C GLY A 46 -11.16 4.44 15.19
N ALA A 47 -10.17 4.67 14.33
CA ALA A 47 -9.91 6.00 13.77
C ALA A 47 -11.06 6.52 12.90
N ARG A 48 -11.70 5.65 12.10
CA ARG A 48 -12.89 6.01 11.32
C ARG A 48 -14.04 6.41 12.24
N GLU A 49 -14.34 5.61 13.25
CA GLU A 49 -15.45 5.87 14.18
C GLU A 49 -15.20 7.13 15.02
N ALA A 50 -13.98 7.33 15.50
CA ALA A 50 -13.60 8.53 16.23
C ALA A 50 -13.76 9.80 15.38
N LEU A 51 -13.38 9.74 14.10
CA LEU A 51 -13.54 10.86 13.19
C LEU A 51 -15.01 11.12 12.86
N ARG A 52 -15.78 10.07 12.58
CA ARG A 52 -17.22 10.16 12.38
C ARG A 52 -17.91 10.81 13.57
N THR A 53 -17.57 10.38 14.78
CA THR A 53 -18.11 10.96 16.02
C THR A 53 -17.70 12.43 16.17
N ALA A 54 -16.43 12.76 15.96
CA ALA A 54 -15.92 14.12 16.12
C ALA A 54 -16.43 15.11 15.07
N THR A 55 -17.03 14.61 13.98
CA THR A 55 -17.55 15.41 12.86
C THR A 55 -19.06 15.27 12.70
N ASP A 56 -19.76 14.74 13.72
CA ASP A 56 -21.21 14.49 13.68
C ASP A 56 -21.68 13.73 12.43
N GLY A 57 -20.84 12.81 11.95
CA GLY A 57 -21.09 12.00 10.76
C GLY A 57 -20.77 12.64 9.43
N GLU A 58 -20.29 13.90 9.39
CA GLU A 58 -19.90 14.59 8.16
C GLU A 58 -18.74 13.87 7.46
N ILE A 59 -17.81 13.31 8.25
CA ILE A 59 -16.68 12.54 7.73
C ILE A 59 -16.79 11.08 8.16
N ASP A 60 -17.37 10.25 7.28
CA ASP A 60 -17.40 8.78 7.44
C ASP A 60 -16.54 8.08 6.38
N ARG A 61 -15.23 8.33 6.43
CA ARG A 61 -14.27 7.69 5.52
C ARG A 61 -13.03 7.19 6.24
N MET A 62 -12.41 6.23 5.60
CA MET A 62 -11.10 5.72 5.96
C MET A 62 -10.01 6.79 5.92
N VAL A 63 -9.44 7.12 7.07
CA VAL A 63 -8.32 8.08 7.15
C VAL A 63 -6.99 7.46 7.55
N ARG A 64 -7.01 6.21 8.02
CA ARG A 64 -5.82 5.49 8.46
C ARG A 64 -5.86 4.04 8.00
N PHE A 65 -4.85 3.64 7.23
CA PHE A 65 -4.72 2.29 6.70
C PHE A 65 -3.24 1.90 6.60
N PHE A 66 -3.00 0.59 6.50
CA PHE A 66 -1.70 -0.02 6.21
C PHE A 66 -1.87 -0.94 4.99
N ALA A 67 -0.95 -0.87 4.04
CA ALA A 67 -0.98 -1.74 2.85
C ALA A 67 0.39 -2.36 2.60
N ALA A 68 0.40 -3.65 2.25
CA ALA A 68 1.60 -4.38 1.88
C ALA A 68 1.34 -5.15 0.58
N THR A 69 2.22 -4.99 -0.42
CA THR A 69 2.08 -5.61 -1.73
C THR A 69 3.32 -6.45 -2.06
N GLY A 70 3.12 -7.72 -2.37
CA GLY A 70 4.14 -8.64 -2.87
C GLY A 70 4.13 -8.63 -4.39
N LEU A 71 5.30 -8.51 -5.03
CA LEU A 71 5.42 -8.36 -6.48
C LEU A 71 5.96 -9.65 -7.13
N ASP A 72 5.33 -10.06 -8.23
CA ASP A 72 5.79 -11.12 -9.12
C ASP A 72 6.07 -10.55 -10.52
N PHE A 73 7.16 -11.01 -11.15
CA PHE A 73 7.63 -10.52 -12.44
C PHE A 73 7.57 -11.63 -13.47
N ARG A 74 6.99 -11.33 -14.64
CA ARG A 74 6.94 -12.25 -15.77
C ARG A 74 7.50 -11.61 -17.05
N PRO A 75 8.57 -12.18 -17.66
CA PRO A 75 9.36 -13.32 -17.16
C PRO A 75 10.10 -12.99 -15.85
N SER A 76 10.53 -14.02 -15.13
CA SER A 76 11.32 -13.84 -13.91
C SER A 76 12.60 -13.06 -14.22
N LEU A 77 12.94 -12.12 -13.34
CA LEU A 77 14.12 -11.30 -13.51
C LEU A 77 15.40 -12.11 -13.24
N PRO A 78 16.51 -11.82 -13.94
CA PRO A 78 17.80 -12.41 -13.61
C PRO A 78 18.23 -12.02 -12.20
N PRO A 79 19.15 -12.78 -11.56
CA PRO A 79 19.75 -12.38 -10.28
C PRO A 79 20.27 -10.94 -10.33
N GLY A 80 19.89 -10.12 -9.35
CA GLY A 80 20.25 -8.69 -9.30
C GLY A 80 19.39 -7.78 -10.19
N GLY A 81 18.54 -8.32 -11.07
CA GLY A 81 17.66 -7.55 -11.96
C GLY A 81 16.66 -6.68 -11.19
N VAL A 82 16.15 -7.16 -10.05
CA VAL A 82 15.26 -6.39 -9.16
C VAL A 82 15.93 -5.10 -8.70
N SER A 83 17.19 -5.14 -8.28
CA SER A 83 17.91 -3.97 -7.79
C SER A 83 18.07 -2.89 -8.86
N ALA A 84 18.26 -3.28 -10.13
CA ALA A 84 18.39 -2.35 -11.24
C ALA A 84 17.09 -1.58 -11.53
N ILE A 85 15.93 -2.20 -11.32
CA ILE A 85 14.62 -1.59 -11.61
C ILE A 85 13.85 -1.14 -10.36
N ALA A 86 14.39 -1.39 -9.15
CA ALA A 86 13.76 -1.03 -7.88
C ALA A 86 13.36 0.46 -7.78
N PRO A 87 14.15 1.43 -8.28
CA PRO A 87 13.73 2.83 -8.29
C PRO A 87 12.48 3.07 -9.15
N MET A 88 12.42 2.44 -10.33
CA MET A 88 11.28 2.52 -11.24
C MET A 88 10.04 1.86 -10.63
N ILE A 89 10.16 0.63 -10.11
CA ILE A 89 9.08 -0.05 -9.39
C ILE A 89 8.54 0.83 -8.26
N ARG A 90 9.43 1.44 -7.49
CA ARG A 90 9.02 2.34 -6.40
C ARG A 90 8.24 3.55 -6.92
N SER A 91 8.68 4.13 -8.03
CA SER A 91 7.98 5.26 -8.66
C SER A 91 6.58 4.86 -9.11
N GLU A 92 6.45 3.76 -9.86
CA GLU A 92 5.17 3.25 -10.34
C GLU A 92 4.24 2.84 -9.19
N ALA A 93 4.78 2.20 -8.16
CA ALA A 93 4.00 1.82 -6.98
C ALA A 93 3.48 3.03 -6.20
N ILE A 94 4.22 4.14 -6.18
CA ILE A 94 3.77 5.40 -5.58
C ILE A 94 2.69 6.04 -6.44
N ALA A 95 2.88 6.12 -7.76
CA ALA A 95 1.88 6.68 -8.67
C ALA A 95 0.55 5.91 -8.59
N ALA A 96 0.60 4.57 -8.69
CA ALA A 96 -0.58 3.72 -8.54
C ALA A 96 -1.22 3.80 -7.14
N PHE A 97 -0.44 4.14 -6.11
CA PHE A 97 -0.98 4.39 -4.78
C PHE A 97 -1.66 5.75 -4.68
N GLU A 98 -1.08 6.80 -5.26
CA GLU A 98 -1.67 8.14 -5.35
C GLU A 98 -3.01 8.09 -6.10
N THR A 99 -3.06 7.45 -7.27
CA THR A 99 -4.33 7.24 -8.02
C THR A 99 -5.38 6.52 -7.16
N ARG A 100 -4.98 5.48 -6.43
CA ARG A 100 -5.89 4.76 -5.51
C ARG A 100 -6.39 5.61 -4.35
N LEU A 101 -5.66 6.66 -3.95
CA LEU A 101 -6.12 7.61 -2.94
C LEU A 101 -7.09 8.63 -3.56
N GLU A 102 -6.79 9.10 -4.76
CA GLU A 102 -7.64 10.02 -5.52
C GLU A 102 -9.00 9.39 -5.85
N ASP A 103 -9.03 8.12 -6.28
CA ASP A 103 -10.26 7.34 -6.53
C ASP A 103 -11.14 7.21 -5.28
N ARG A 104 -10.55 7.38 -4.08
CA ARG A 104 -11.27 7.37 -2.80
C ARG A 104 -11.71 8.78 -2.36
N GLY A 105 -11.62 9.76 -3.25
CA GLY A 105 -12.02 11.14 -3.01
C GLY A 105 -11.04 11.93 -2.16
N LEU A 106 -9.79 11.45 -2.01
CA LEU A 106 -8.73 12.23 -1.39
C LEU A 106 -8.17 13.22 -2.43
N VAL A 107 -8.09 14.49 -2.04
CA VAL A 107 -7.53 15.57 -2.85
C VAL A 107 -6.22 16.04 -2.26
N GLU A 108 -5.37 16.69 -3.06
CA GLU A 108 -4.07 17.21 -2.64
C GLU A 108 -3.14 16.16 -1.99
N VAL A 109 -3.11 14.94 -2.53
CA VAL A 109 -2.23 13.87 -2.05
C VAL A 109 -0.77 14.32 -2.21
N ARG A 110 -0.05 14.48 -1.09
CA ARG A 110 1.36 14.87 -1.07
C ARG A 110 2.20 13.82 -0.37
N ARG A 111 3.28 13.39 -1.04
CA ARG A 111 4.28 12.52 -0.44
C ARG A 111 5.10 13.26 0.62
N ARG A 112 4.95 12.89 1.90
CA ARG A 112 5.86 13.34 2.97
C ARG A 112 7.00 12.33 3.14
N ARG A 113 8.25 12.76 2.97
CA ARG A 113 9.44 11.93 3.23
C ARG A 113 9.75 11.97 4.72
N THR A 114 9.57 10.85 5.44
CA THR A 114 10.05 10.71 6.81
C THR A 114 11.42 10.06 6.78
N ASP A 115 12.48 10.82 7.10
CA ASP A 115 13.81 10.28 7.32
C ASP A 115 13.92 9.83 8.79
N ARG A 116 14.21 8.55 9.04
CA ARG A 116 14.40 8.02 10.39
C ARG A 116 15.87 7.63 10.55
N ARG A 117 16.60 8.46 11.30
CA ARG A 117 17.97 8.14 11.72
C ARG A 117 17.91 7.56 13.13
N THR A 118 18.46 6.36 13.29
CA THR A 118 18.76 5.80 14.60
C THR A 118 20.24 6.02 14.84
N VAL A 119 20.60 6.71 15.91
CA VAL A 119 21.98 6.83 16.39
C VAL A 119 22.14 5.79 17.49
N GLY A 120 23.13 4.92 17.32
CA GLY A 120 23.63 4.03 18.37
C GLY A 120 24.80 4.66 19.09
#